data_AF-A0A432RVH9-F1
#
_entry.id   AF-A0A432RVH9-F1
#
_cell.length_a   1.000
_cell.length_b   1.000
_cell.length_c   1.000
_cell.angle_alpha   90.00
_cell.angle_beta   90.00
_cell.angle_gamma   90.00
#
_symmetry.space_group_name_H-M   'P 1'
#
loop_
_entity.id
_entity.type
_entity.pdbx_description
1 polymer ?
#
loop_
_entity_poly.entity_id
_entity_poly.type
_entity_poly.pdbx_seq_one_letter_code
_entity_poly.pdbx_strand_id
1 'polypeptide(L)'
;SYEECFKEENQLENLIPPVVELAKQYDIPVIAAGGIWDKADIDKFLAMGCAGVQMGTRFIGTYECDASDEFKEVLLNSKEEDIKLFKSPVGYPARGVKTNLQYLIEKHEAPKVKCISNCVAPCNRGEEAKKVGYCIADRLSDAYMGNKELGLFFTGSNGYKLNKLVSVKELMDELTGR
;
A
#
# COMPACT_ATOMS: atom_id res chain seq x y z
N SER A 1 8.27 5.70 15.74
CA SER A 1 8.93 4.48 15.19
C SER A 1 7.92 3.71 14.34
N TYR A 2 8.31 2.65 13.61
CA TYR A 2 7.36 1.85 12.82
C TYR A 2 6.36 1.07 13.68
N GLU A 3 6.72 0.82 14.93
CA GLU A 3 5.82 0.23 15.94
C GLU A 3 4.60 1.12 16.18
N GLU A 4 4.71 2.43 15.94
CA GLU A 4 3.60 3.36 16.06
C GLU A 4 2.49 3.10 15.05
N CYS A 5 2.81 2.48 13.90
CA CYS A 5 1.78 2.08 12.93
C CYS A 5 0.85 0.98 13.48
N PHE A 6 1.25 0.27 14.54
CA PHE A 6 0.48 -0.81 15.15
C PHE A 6 -0.18 -0.41 16.48
N LYS A 7 0.07 0.81 16.95
CA LYS A 7 -0.56 1.36 18.15
C LYS A 7 -2.07 1.51 17.93
N GLU A 8 -2.85 1.15 18.94
CA GLU A 8 -4.31 1.20 18.87
C GLU A 8 -4.81 2.62 18.57
N GLU A 9 -4.25 3.62 19.24
CA GLU A 9 -4.59 5.04 19.05
C GLU A 9 -4.30 5.55 17.63
N ASN A 10 -3.44 4.88 16.88
CA ASN A 10 -3.07 5.22 15.50
C ASN A 10 -3.83 4.39 14.46
N GLN A 11 -4.76 3.52 14.88
CA GLN A 11 -5.64 2.83 13.94
C GLN A 11 -6.71 3.79 13.42
N LEU A 12 -7.08 3.62 12.15
CA LEU A 12 -7.95 4.54 11.43
C LEU A 12 -9.27 4.78 12.19
N GLU A 13 -9.87 3.72 12.73
CA GLU A 13 -11.10 3.75 13.51
C GLU A 13 -11.03 4.67 14.73
N ASN A 14 -9.86 4.77 15.36
CA ASN A 14 -9.66 5.55 16.56
C ASN A 14 -9.32 7.02 16.24
N LEU A 15 -8.74 7.27 15.06
CA LEU A 15 -8.43 8.61 14.56
C LEU A 15 -9.66 9.33 14.00
N ILE A 16 -10.60 8.60 13.41
CA ILE A 16 -11.75 9.21 12.71
C ILE A 16 -12.65 10.05 13.62
N PRO A 17 -13.12 9.59 14.80
CA PRO A 17 -14.07 10.36 15.61
C PRO A 17 -13.59 11.77 15.99
N PRO A 18 -12.39 11.97 16.57
CA PRO A 18 -11.92 13.31 16.93
C PRO A 18 -11.63 14.19 15.70
N VAL A 19 -11.17 13.61 14.59
CA VAL A 19 -10.92 14.35 13.34
C VAL A 19 -12.23 14.83 12.73
N VAL A 20 -13.25 13.98 12.68
CA VAL A 20 -14.59 14.33 12.18
C VAL A 20 -15.23 15.41 13.05
N GLU A 21 -15.13 15.29 14.38
CA GLU A 21 -15.67 16.30 15.31
C GLU A 21 -15.04 17.68 15.08
N LEU A 22 -13.71 17.74 14.92
CA LEU A 22 -13.00 18.99 14.65
C LEU A 22 -13.34 19.54 13.25
N ALA A 23 -13.30 18.70 12.22
CA ALA A 23 -13.53 19.11 10.83
C ALA A 23 -14.95 19.66 10.60
N LYS A 24 -15.94 19.11 11.31
CA LYS A 24 -17.33 19.62 11.30
C LYS A 24 -17.43 21.09 11.71
N GLN A 25 -16.58 21.58 12.59
CA GLN A 25 -16.58 22.99 13.02
C GLN A 25 -16.21 23.96 11.88
N TYR A 26 -15.58 23.44 10.81
CA TYR A 26 -15.07 24.21 9.69
C TYR A 26 -15.67 23.78 8.34
N ASP A 27 -16.71 22.94 8.34
CA ASP A 27 -17.35 22.40 7.12
C ASP A 27 -16.35 21.70 6.17
N ILE A 28 -15.34 21.02 6.73
CA ILE A 28 -14.33 20.30 5.95
C ILE A 28 -14.77 18.82 5.83
N PRO A 29 -14.92 18.27 4.60
CA PRO A 29 -15.25 16.87 4.42
C PRO A 29 -14.08 15.97 4.79
N VAL A 30 -14.34 14.92 5.57
CA VAL A 30 -13.34 13.92 5.96
C VAL A 30 -13.49 12.68 5.08
N ILE A 31 -12.40 12.24 4.45
CA ILE A 31 -12.34 11.03 3.63
C ILE A 31 -11.45 10.00 4.35
N ALA A 32 -12.02 8.86 4.74
CA ALA A 32 -11.27 7.78 5.39
C ALA A 32 -10.47 6.95 4.37
N ALA A 33 -9.23 6.59 4.68
CA ALA A 33 -8.37 5.85 3.76
C ALA A 33 -7.47 4.85 4.49
N GLY A 34 -7.35 3.64 3.93
CA GLY A 34 -6.49 2.58 4.45
C GLY A 34 -7.30 1.45 5.11
N GLY A 35 -7.00 0.20 4.74
CA GLY A 35 -7.69 -0.98 5.29
C GLY A 35 -9.12 -1.21 4.78
N ILE A 36 -9.80 -0.19 4.23
CA ILE A 36 -11.16 -0.30 3.70
C ILE A 36 -11.19 -1.28 2.51
N TRP A 37 -11.99 -2.34 2.61
CA TRP A 37 -11.99 -3.44 1.65
C TRP A 37 -13.33 -3.65 0.92
N ASP A 38 -14.45 -3.57 1.63
CA ASP A 38 -15.78 -3.92 1.12
C ASP A 38 -16.85 -2.90 1.51
N LYS A 39 -18.10 -3.15 1.11
CA LYS A 39 -19.27 -2.31 1.42
C LYS A 39 -19.47 -2.10 2.92
N ALA A 40 -19.21 -3.11 3.74
CA ALA A 40 -19.41 -3.02 5.18
C ALA A 40 -18.39 -2.06 5.81
N ASP A 41 -17.13 -2.10 5.36
CA ASP A 41 -16.12 -1.12 5.77
C ASP A 41 -16.51 0.30 5.33
N ILE A 42 -17.00 0.45 4.09
CA ILE A 42 -17.48 1.75 3.58
C ILE A 42 -18.59 2.30 4.49
N ASP A 43 -19.62 1.49 4.76
CA ASP A 43 -20.75 1.89 5.59
C ASP A 43 -20.35 2.24 7.02
N LYS A 44 -19.41 1.48 7.59
CA LYS A 44 -18.82 1.77 8.90
C LYS A 44 -18.24 3.18 8.94
N PHE A 45 -17.38 3.54 7.98
CA PHE A 45 -16.73 4.86 7.99
C PHE A 45 -17.69 6.01 7.66
N LEU A 46 -18.67 5.78 6.79
CA LEU A 46 -19.75 6.74 6.55
C LEU A 46 -20.60 6.96 7.82
N ALA A 47 -20.94 5.90 8.55
CA ALA A 47 -21.68 5.98 9.81
C ALA A 47 -20.89 6.71 10.91
N MET A 48 -19.56 6.67 10.87
CA MET A 48 -18.68 7.44 11.75
C MET A 48 -18.60 8.94 11.37
N GLY A 49 -19.29 9.36 10.31
CA GLY A 49 -19.39 10.75 9.88
C GLY A 49 -18.36 11.18 8.84
N CYS A 50 -17.66 10.24 8.20
CA CYS A 50 -16.87 10.54 7.02
C CYS A 50 -17.77 10.90 5.84
N ALA A 51 -17.33 11.83 4.99
CA ALA A 51 -18.01 12.18 3.75
C ALA A 51 -17.80 11.13 2.64
N GLY A 52 -16.77 10.30 2.77
CA GLY A 52 -16.45 9.26 1.81
C GLY A 52 -15.25 8.42 2.24
N VAL A 53 -14.83 7.52 1.35
CA VAL A 53 -13.65 6.67 1.55
C VAL A 53 -12.72 6.73 0.34
N GLN A 54 -11.45 6.43 0.55
CA GLN A 54 -10.46 6.21 -0.49
C GLN A 54 -9.92 4.78 -0.40
N MET A 55 -10.00 4.07 -1.52
CA MET A 55 -9.56 2.68 -1.65
C MET A 55 -8.51 2.59 -2.76
N GLY A 56 -7.39 1.95 -2.46
CA GLY A 56 -6.30 1.72 -3.44
C GLY A 56 -6.16 0.24 -3.78
N THR A 57 -5.66 -0.54 -2.83
CA THR A 57 -5.33 -1.96 -3.02
C THR A 57 -6.43 -2.81 -3.65
N ARG A 58 -7.70 -2.56 -3.30
CA ARG A 58 -8.83 -3.31 -3.85
C ARG A 58 -8.91 -3.24 -5.39
N PHE A 59 -8.45 -2.14 -5.98
CA PHE A 59 -8.46 -1.91 -7.42
C PHE A 59 -7.27 -2.54 -8.17
N ILE A 60 -6.22 -2.98 -7.47
CA ILE A 60 -5.11 -3.72 -8.12
C ILE A 60 -5.62 -5.01 -8.78
N GLY A 61 -6.59 -5.65 -8.13
CA GLY A 61 -7.24 -6.87 -8.63
C GLY A 61 -8.26 -6.64 -9.74
N THR A 62 -8.20 -5.53 -10.46
CA THR A 62 -9.09 -5.28 -11.60
C THR A 62 -8.41 -5.57 -12.94
N TYR A 63 -9.19 -5.97 -13.95
CA TYR A 63 -8.66 -6.16 -15.31
C TYR A 63 -8.13 -4.85 -15.90
N GLU A 64 -8.73 -3.72 -15.53
CA GLU A 64 -8.40 -2.38 -16.04
C GLU A 64 -7.19 -1.74 -15.34
N CYS A 65 -6.75 -2.28 -14.19
CA CYS A 65 -5.52 -1.83 -13.54
C CYS A 65 -4.31 -2.17 -14.42
N ASP A 66 -3.43 -1.19 -14.62
CA ASP A 66 -2.23 -1.24 -15.44
C ASP A 66 -1.02 -1.90 -14.75
N ALA A 67 -1.20 -2.40 -13.53
CA ALA A 67 -0.23 -3.29 -12.90
C ALA A 67 -0.01 -4.53 -13.77
N SER A 68 1.25 -4.98 -13.87
CA SER A 68 1.61 -6.19 -14.60
C SER A 68 0.81 -7.40 -14.09
N ASP A 69 0.60 -8.38 -14.98
CA ASP A 69 -0.08 -9.62 -14.60
C ASP A 69 0.69 -10.31 -13.48
N GLU A 70 2.02 -10.26 -13.49
CA GLU A 70 2.87 -10.78 -12.43
C GLU A 70 2.69 -10.05 -11.10
N PHE A 71 2.46 -8.73 -11.11
CA PHE A 71 2.11 -7.99 -9.89
C PHE A 71 0.80 -8.52 -9.30
N LYS A 72 -0.21 -8.68 -10.15
CA LYS A 72 -1.53 -9.20 -9.74
C LYS A 72 -1.40 -10.62 -9.21
N GLU A 73 -0.61 -11.48 -9.86
CA GLU A 73 -0.29 -12.83 -9.40
C GLU A 73 0.39 -12.85 -8.02
N VAL A 74 1.34 -11.94 -7.78
CA VAL A 74 2.01 -11.86 -6.47
C VAL A 74 0.99 -11.54 -5.36
N LEU A 75 0.04 -10.63 -5.59
CA LEU A 75 -1.01 -10.35 -4.61
C LEU A 75 -2.00 -11.51 -4.47
N LEU A 76 -2.45 -12.11 -5.57
CA LEU A 76 -3.39 -13.24 -5.57
C LEU A 76 -2.84 -14.46 -4.80
N ASN A 77 -1.53 -14.65 -4.81
CA ASN A 77 -0.86 -15.74 -4.12
C ASN A 77 -0.35 -15.37 -2.72
N SER A 78 -0.51 -14.09 -2.31
CA SER A 78 -0.03 -13.62 -1.01
C SER A 78 -0.96 -14.07 0.12
N LYS A 79 -0.37 -14.33 1.29
CA LYS A 79 -1.09 -14.60 2.53
C LYS A 79 -0.99 -13.41 3.48
N GLU A 80 -1.81 -13.43 4.53
CA GLU A 80 -1.80 -12.37 5.54
C GLU A 80 -0.42 -12.18 6.16
N GLU A 81 0.30 -13.28 6.44
CA GLU A 81 1.66 -13.24 6.97
C GLU A 81 2.69 -12.62 6.02
N ASP A 82 2.44 -12.59 4.71
CA ASP A 82 3.34 -12.01 3.72
C ASP A 82 3.24 -10.48 3.66
N ILE A 83 2.14 -9.89 4.16
CA ILE A 83 1.93 -8.45 4.15
C ILE A 83 2.74 -7.81 5.29
N LYS A 84 3.84 -7.15 4.94
CA LYS A 84 4.78 -6.57 5.92
C LYS A 84 4.99 -5.07 5.71
N LEU A 85 5.42 -4.42 6.79
CA LEU A 85 6.02 -3.08 6.72
C LEU A 85 7.51 -3.20 6.44
N PHE A 86 8.00 -2.37 5.52
CA PHE A 86 9.39 -2.30 5.11
C PHE A 86 9.94 -0.89 5.35
N LYS A 87 11.25 -0.82 5.56
CA LYS A 87 11.98 0.44 5.49
C LYS A 87 12.06 0.87 4.03
N SER A 88 11.79 2.15 3.78
CA SER A 88 11.91 2.74 2.45
C SER A 88 13.08 3.73 2.37
N PRO A 89 13.68 3.93 1.18
CA PRO A 89 14.68 4.96 0.95
C PRO A 89 14.15 6.38 1.19
N VAL A 90 12.84 6.52 1.39
CA VAL A 90 12.20 7.81 1.61
C VAL A 90 11.90 8.09 3.09
N GLY A 91 12.39 7.25 4.01
CA GLY A 91 12.28 7.45 5.46
C GLY A 91 10.94 7.04 6.07
N TYR A 92 9.90 6.84 5.25
CA TYR A 92 8.57 6.43 5.70
C TYR A 92 8.37 4.91 5.63
N PRO A 93 7.54 4.32 6.50
CA PRO A 93 7.17 2.91 6.39
C PRO A 93 6.41 2.68 5.08
N ALA A 94 6.78 1.64 4.34
CA ALA A 94 6.06 1.19 3.16
C ALA A 94 5.43 -0.18 3.45
N ARG A 95 4.24 -0.46 2.94
CA ARG A 95 3.59 -1.76 3.10
C ARG A 95 3.52 -2.49 1.76
N GLY A 96 3.88 -3.76 1.76
CA GLY A 96 3.81 -4.60 0.57
C GLY A 96 3.89 -6.09 0.89
N VAL A 97 3.81 -6.89 -0.16
CA VAL A 97 4.04 -8.34 -0.09
C VAL A 97 5.53 -8.60 0.07
N LYS A 98 5.92 -9.43 1.04
CA LYS A 98 7.30 -9.90 1.20
C LYS A 98 7.61 -10.90 0.10
N THR A 99 8.58 -10.59 -0.76
CA THR A 99 9.06 -11.45 -1.85
C THR A 99 10.55 -11.73 -1.68
N ASN A 100 11.18 -12.36 -2.69
CA ASN A 100 12.59 -12.68 -2.69
C ASN A 100 13.49 -11.43 -2.52
N LEU A 101 13.06 -10.26 -3.01
CA LEU A 101 13.80 -9.01 -2.86
C LEU A 101 14.18 -8.73 -1.41
N GLN A 102 13.25 -8.89 -0.45
CA GLN A 102 13.53 -8.63 0.96
C GLN A 102 14.56 -9.60 1.53
N TYR A 103 14.53 -10.87 1.11
CA TYR A 103 15.53 -11.86 1.49
C TYR A 103 16.92 -11.50 0.96
N LEU A 104 17.02 -11.07 -0.30
CA LEU A 104 18.26 -10.60 -0.91
C LEU A 104 18.80 -9.35 -0.20
N ILE A 105 17.94 -8.43 0.22
CA ILE A 105 18.34 -7.24 0.98
C ILE A 105 18.91 -7.65 2.35
N GLU A 106 18.21 -8.53 3.08
CA GLU A 106 18.64 -9.04 4.39
C GLU A 106 20.01 -9.74 4.31
N LYS A 107 20.30 -10.41 3.18
CA LYS A 107 21.58 -11.08 2.92
C LYS A 107 22.66 -10.20 2.29
N HIS A 108 22.36 -8.94 1.98
CA HIS A 108 23.24 -8.05 1.21
C HIS A 108 23.57 -8.57 -0.20
N GLU A 109 22.68 -9.37 -0.80
CA GLU A 109 22.77 -9.94 -2.16
C GLU A 109 21.88 -9.19 -3.18
N ALA A 110 21.11 -8.20 -2.73
CA ALA A 110 20.27 -7.39 -3.60
C ALA A 110 21.10 -6.58 -4.63
N PRO A 111 20.52 -6.23 -5.80
CA PRO A 111 21.23 -5.47 -6.82
C PRO A 111 21.75 -4.13 -6.28
N LYS A 112 23.03 -3.84 -6.56
CA LYS A 112 23.70 -2.62 -6.08
C LYS A 112 22.97 -1.35 -6.54
N VAL A 113 22.76 -0.43 -5.62
CA VAL A 113 22.16 0.88 -5.88
C VAL A 113 23.14 1.77 -6.66
N LYS A 114 22.86 1.98 -7.95
CA LYS A 114 23.62 2.89 -8.82
C LYS A 114 23.22 4.36 -8.66
N CYS A 115 22.02 4.62 -8.12
CA CYS A 115 21.40 5.95 -7.98
C CYS A 115 21.37 6.76 -9.29
N ILE A 116 20.62 6.26 -10.27
CA ILE A 116 20.41 6.99 -11.53
C ILE A 116 19.44 8.16 -11.31
N SER A 117 18.40 7.95 -10.51
CA SER A 117 17.33 8.94 -10.30
C SER A 117 17.77 10.22 -9.57
N ASN A 118 18.91 10.21 -8.86
CA ASN A 118 19.44 11.37 -8.13
C ASN A 118 18.42 12.10 -7.23
N CYS A 119 17.50 11.36 -6.59
CA CYS A 119 16.44 11.91 -5.75
C CYS A 119 17.03 12.81 -4.65
N VAL A 120 16.61 14.07 -4.59
CA VAL A 120 17.23 15.11 -3.74
C VAL A 120 16.98 14.84 -2.27
N ALA A 121 15.71 14.82 -1.87
CA ALA A 121 15.27 14.51 -0.52
C ALA A 121 13.98 13.67 -0.63
N PRO A 122 13.68 12.80 0.33
CA PRO A 122 14.48 12.46 1.51
C PRO A 122 15.60 11.43 1.26
N CYS A 123 15.76 10.94 0.03
CA CYS A 123 16.75 9.88 -0.29
C CYS A 123 18.22 10.36 -0.27
N ASN A 124 18.47 11.68 -0.33
CA ASN A 124 19.80 12.30 -0.30
C ASN A 124 20.74 11.73 -1.37
N ARG A 125 20.32 11.79 -2.64
CA ARG A 125 21.09 11.29 -3.80
C ARG A 125 21.59 9.85 -3.62
N GLY A 126 20.71 9.00 -3.08
CA GLY A 126 20.94 7.57 -2.97
C GLY A 126 21.63 7.13 -1.67
N GLU A 127 21.94 8.04 -0.75
CA GLU A 127 22.45 7.67 0.57
C GLU A 127 21.45 6.78 1.33
N GLU A 128 20.18 7.16 1.38
CA GLU A 128 19.15 6.36 2.07
C GLU A 128 18.86 5.06 1.33
N ALA A 129 18.83 5.09 -0.01
CA ALA A 129 18.66 3.89 -0.83
C ALA A 129 19.76 2.84 -0.55
N LYS A 130 21.02 3.28 -0.42
CA LYS A 130 22.13 2.38 -0.05
C LYS A 130 21.97 1.82 1.36
N LYS A 131 21.48 2.62 2.31
CA LYS A 131 21.24 2.17 3.70
C LYS A 131 20.14 1.11 3.79
N VAL A 132 19.03 1.29 3.07
CA VAL A 132 17.94 0.30 3.07
C VAL A 132 18.17 -0.87 2.12
N GLY A 133 19.17 -0.79 1.24
CA GLY A 133 19.59 -1.89 0.36
C GLY A 133 18.92 -1.93 -1.02
N TYR A 134 18.14 -0.92 -1.39
CA TYR A 134 17.51 -0.84 -2.71
C TYR A 134 17.15 0.59 -3.13
N CYS A 135 17.03 0.83 -4.43
CA CYS A 135 16.43 2.07 -4.96
C CYS A 135 14.94 1.84 -5.23
N ILE A 136 14.07 2.66 -4.63
CA ILE A 136 12.62 2.49 -4.77
C ILE A 136 12.15 2.63 -6.24
N ALA A 137 12.74 3.54 -7.01
CA ALA A 137 12.39 3.72 -8.41
C ALA A 137 12.71 2.48 -9.24
N ASP A 138 13.90 1.90 -9.05
CA ASP A 138 14.32 0.69 -9.76
C ASP A 138 13.39 -0.48 -9.44
N ARG A 139 13.10 -0.73 -8.15
CA ARG A 139 12.28 -1.88 -7.73
C ARG A 139 10.78 -1.72 -8.06
N LEU A 140 10.27 -0.48 -8.11
CA LEU A 140 8.92 -0.21 -8.63
C LEU A 140 8.88 -0.44 -10.15
N SER A 141 9.92 -0.02 -10.87
CA SER A 141 10.03 -0.31 -12.30
C SER A 141 10.13 -1.81 -12.58
N ASP A 142 10.86 -2.56 -11.74
CA ASP A 142 10.95 -4.02 -11.83
C ASP A 142 9.55 -4.66 -11.69
N ALA A 143 8.75 -4.22 -10.71
CA ALA A 143 7.39 -4.72 -10.53
C ALA A 143 6.47 -4.36 -11.71
N TYR A 144 6.57 -3.12 -12.22
CA TYR A 144 5.85 -2.67 -13.41
C TYR A 144 6.19 -3.52 -14.66
N MET A 145 7.46 -3.91 -14.81
CA MET A 145 7.94 -4.77 -15.91
C MET A 145 7.72 -6.27 -15.66
N GLY A 146 7.01 -6.65 -14.60
CA GLY A 146 6.66 -8.05 -14.30
C GLY A 146 7.75 -8.88 -13.61
N ASN A 147 8.83 -8.25 -13.11
CA ASN A 147 9.89 -8.96 -12.44
C ASN A 147 9.52 -9.33 -10.98
N LYS A 148 9.03 -10.56 -10.79
CA LYS A 148 8.63 -11.10 -9.46
C LYS A 148 9.78 -11.22 -8.46
N GLU A 149 11.02 -11.39 -8.94
CA GLU A 149 12.18 -11.62 -8.07
C GLU A 149 12.67 -10.34 -7.40
N LEU A 150 12.67 -9.23 -8.14
CA LEU A 150 13.24 -7.96 -7.70
C LEU A 150 12.19 -6.84 -7.55
N GLY A 151 10.94 -7.08 -7.91
CA GLY A 151 9.88 -6.09 -7.81
C GLY A 151 9.51 -5.73 -6.36
N LEU A 152 9.04 -4.49 -6.17
CA LEU A 152 8.28 -4.08 -5.00
C LEU A 152 6.78 -4.13 -5.28
N PHE A 153 6.07 -4.94 -4.48
CA PHE A 153 4.64 -5.17 -4.63
C PHE A 153 3.88 -4.50 -3.47
N PHE A 154 3.66 -3.19 -3.59
CA PHE A 154 2.99 -2.43 -2.53
C PHE A 154 1.50 -2.73 -2.44
N THR A 155 1.03 -2.81 -1.20
CA THR A 155 -0.36 -3.10 -0.88
C THR A 155 -0.69 -2.67 0.55
N GLY A 156 -1.97 -2.37 0.80
CA GLY A 156 -2.54 -2.19 2.13
C GLY A 156 -2.56 -3.49 2.93
N SER A 157 -2.95 -3.40 4.20
CA SER A 157 -3.01 -4.54 5.14
C SER A 157 -3.88 -5.68 4.64
N ASN A 158 -4.96 -5.36 3.93
CA ASN A 158 -5.92 -6.32 3.40
C ASN A 158 -5.58 -6.87 2.01
N GLY A 159 -4.37 -6.63 1.48
CA GLY A 159 -3.97 -7.10 0.14
C GLY A 159 -4.15 -8.60 -0.08
N TYR A 160 -3.87 -9.40 0.95
CA TYR A 160 -4.02 -10.85 0.94
C TYR A 160 -5.46 -11.33 0.73
N LYS A 161 -6.46 -10.46 0.94
CA LYS A 161 -7.87 -10.80 0.70
C LYS A 161 -8.21 -10.86 -0.79
N LEU A 162 -7.32 -10.41 -1.67
CA LEU A 162 -7.51 -10.51 -3.11
C LEU A 162 -7.38 -11.97 -3.55
N ASN A 163 -8.48 -12.57 -4.03
CA ASN A 163 -8.53 -13.98 -4.41
C ASN A 163 -8.94 -14.22 -5.87
N LYS A 164 -9.38 -13.19 -6.58
CA LYS A 164 -9.74 -13.24 -8.00
C LYS A 164 -9.61 -11.87 -8.63
N LEU A 165 -9.46 -11.84 -9.95
CA LEU A 165 -9.61 -10.63 -10.74
C LEU A 165 -11.09 -10.39 -11.05
N VAL A 166 -11.47 -9.12 -11.13
CA VAL A 166 -12.81 -8.65 -11.50
C VAL A 166 -12.70 -7.45 -12.43
N SER A 167 -13.76 -7.09 -13.14
CA SER A 167 -13.80 -5.78 -13.79
C SER A 167 -14.01 -4.66 -12.76
N VAL A 168 -13.60 -3.44 -13.11
CA VAL A 168 -13.93 -2.25 -12.31
C VAL A 168 -15.44 -2.12 -12.14
N LYS A 169 -16.23 -2.46 -13.17
CA LYS A 169 -17.70 -2.45 -13.09
C LYS A 169 -18.22 -3.37 -11.99
N GLU A 170 -17.84 -4.64 -12.01
CA GLU A 170 -18.26 -5.62 -10.99
C GLU A 170 -17.81 -5.20 -9.59
N LEU A 171 -16.59 -4.67 -9.47
CA LEU A 171 -16.09 -4.16 -8.20
C LEU A 171 -16.93 -2.98 -7.70
N MET A 172 -17.27 -2.02 -8.56
CA MET A 172 -18.10 -0.88 -8.17
C MET A 172 -19.53 -1.30 -7.81
N ASP A 173 -20.10 -2.30 -8.50
CA ASP A 173 -21.41 -2.85 -8.16
C ASP A 173 -21.37 -3.48 -6.75
N GLU A 174 -20.34 -4.28 -6.44
CA GLU A 174 -20.08 -4.86 -5.10
C GLU A 174 -19.93 -3.76 -4.02
N LEU A 175 -19.10 -2.75 -4.27
CA LEU A 175 -18.80 -1.68 -3.32
C LEU A 175 -19.94 -0.68 -3.12
N THR A 176 -20.93 -0.65 -4.02
CA THR A 176 -22.10 0.24 -3.91
C THR A 176 -23.40 -0.50 -3.60
N GLY A 177 -23.38 -1.83 -3.58
CA GLY A 177 -24.55 -2.68 -3.32
C GLY A 177 -25.58 -2.67 -4.45
N ARG A 178 -25.11 -2.59 -5.70
CA ARG A 178 -25.94 -2.60 -6.92
C ARG A 178 -26.02 -3.98 -7.55
#